data_AF-A0A9W6FWJ9-F1
#
_entry.id   AF-A0A9W6FWJ9-F1
#
_cell.length_a   1.000
_cell.length_b   1.000
_cell.length_c   1.000
_cell.angle_alpha   90.00
_cell.angle_beta   90.00
_cell.angle_gamma   90.00
#
_symmetry.space_group_name_H-M   'P 1'
#
loop_
_entity.id
_entity.type
_entity.pdbx_description
1 polymer ?
#
loop_
_entity_poly.entity_id
_entity_poly.type
_entity_poly.pdbx_seq_one_letter_code
_entity_poly.pdbx_strand_id
1 'polypeptide(L)' 'MKSCRILVVLVLVFSLFGCAGMSRTEQRILSGSAIGTAAGVGAAAIVGGSLAVGAVAGAAAGAVGGVVVDQLQK' A
#
# COMPACT_ATOMS: atom_id res chain seq x y z
N MET A 1 22.92 6.69 -16.32
CA MET A 1 22.74 5.22 -16.34
C MET A 1 23.29 4.51 -15.09
N LYS A 2 24.46 4.86 -14.53
CA LYS A 2 25.00 4.21 -13.30
C LYS A 2 24.25 4.59 -12.00
N SER A 3 23.80 5.85 -11.88
CA SER A 3 23.10 6.35 -10.69
C SER A 3 21.72 5.70 -10.47
N CYS A 4 21.02 5.30 -11.54
CA CYS A 4 19.73 4.62 -11.43
C CYS A 4 19.88 3.21 -10.85
N ARG A 5 20.95 2.48 -11.23
CA ARG A 5 21.23 1.14 -10.69
C ARG A 5 21.61 1.18 -9.20
N ILE A 6 22.37 2.19 -8.78
CA ILE A 6 22.75 2.37 -7.38
C ILE A 6 21.51 2.68 -6.52
N LEU A 7 20.61 3.54 -7.02
CA LEU A 7 19.34 3.84 -6.34
C LEU A 7 18.44 2.60 -6.21
N VAL A 8 18.31 1.79 -7.26
CA VAL A 8 17.50 0.56 -7.20
C VAL A 8 18.06 -0.45 -6.19
N VAL A 9 19.38 -0.62 -6.16
CA VAL A 9 20.03 -1.52 -5.18
C VAL A 9 19.87 -0.99 -3.76
N LEU A 10 19.98 0.33 -3.55
CA LEU A 10 19.77 0.95 -2.25
C LEU A 10 18.33 0.75 -1.76
N VAL A 11 17.33 0.99 -2.61
CA VAL A 11 15.91 0.79 -2.29
C VAL A 11 15.61 -0.68 -1.97
N LEU A 12 16.19 -1.62 -2.71
CA LEU A 12 16.05 -3.04 -2.41
C LEU A 12 16.61 -3.39 -1.03
N VAL A 13 17.84 -2.97 -0.72
CA VAL A 13 18.46 -3.22 0.59
C VAL A 13 17.64 -2.59 1.72
N PHE A 14 17.14 -1.37 1.53
CA PHE A 14 16.30 -0.69 2.52
C PHE A 14 14.94 -1.38 2.71
N SER A 15 14.35 -1.90 1.63
CA SER A 15 13.08 -2.63 1.67
C SER A 15 13.24 -3.98 2.37
N LEU A 16 14.35 -4.69 2.15
CA LEU A 16 14.67 -5.91 2.90
C LEU A 16 14.92 -5.64 4.39
N PHE A 17 15.62 -4.54 4.73
CA PHE A 17 15.82 -4.13 6.13
C PHE A 17 14.53 -3.66 6.79
N GLY A 18 13.65 -2.95 6.05
CA GLY A 18 12.33 -2.56 6.52
C GLY A 18 11.40 -3.75 6.77
N CYS A 19 11.52 -4.83 5.98
CA CYS A 19 10.74 -6.05 6.17
C CYS A 19 11.15 -6.84 7.43
N ALA A 20 12.43 -6.78 7.82
CA ALA A 20 12.94 -7.46 9.01
C ALA A 20 12.52 -6.81 10.34
N GLY A 21 12.05 -5.56 10.32
CA GLY A 21 11.62 -4.79 11.50
C GLY A 21 10.14 -4.39 11.49
N MET A 22 9.36 -4.87 10.53
CA MET A 22 7.98 -4.42 10.34
C MET A 22 7.07 -4.96 11.45
N SER A 23 6.39 -4.06 12.17
CA SER A 23 5.40 -4.46 13.18
C SER A 23 4.15 -5.02 12.50
N ARG A 24 3.46 -5.96 13.16
CA ARG A 24 2.20 -6.59 12.67
C ARG A 24 1.19 -5.57 12.13
N THR A 25 1.12 -4.40 12.76
CA THR A 25 0.25 -3.29 12.39
C THR A 25 0.64 -2.68 11.05
N GLU A 26 1.92 -2.39 10.81
CA GLU A 26 2.38 -1.80 9.54
C GLU A 26 2.14 -2.77 8.38
N GLN A 27 2.36 -4.07 8.62
CA GLN A 27 2.13 -5.11 7.61
C GLN A 27 0.65 -5.20 7.24
N ARG A 28 -0.25 -5.03 8.23
CA ARG A 28 -1.70 -4.97 8.03
C ARG A 28 -2.14 -3.74 7.26
N ILE A 29 -1.58 -2.57 7.57
CA ILE A 29 -1.89 -1.33 6.86
C ILE A 29 -1.42 -1.42 5.41
N LEU A 30 -0.24 -2.00 5.17
CA LEU A 30 0.29 -2.23 3.82
C LEU A 30 -0.60 -3.18 3.01
N SER A 31 -1.03 -4.31 3.60
CA SER A 31 -1.97 -5.21 2.93
C SER A 31 -3.36 -4.59 2.75
N GLY A 32 -3.86 -3.85 3.75
CA GLY A 32 -5.15 -3.16 3.68
C GLY A 32 -5.17 -2.08 2.60
N SER A 33 -4.10 -1.30 2.47
CA SER A 33 -3.94 -0.31 1.39
C SER A 33 -3.75 -0.96 0.02
N ALA A 34 -3.03 -2.07 -0.09
CA ALA A 34 -2.90 -2.83 -1.33
C ALA A 34 -4.24 -3.43 -1.80
N ILE A 35 -5.03 -3.98 -0.87
CA ILE A 35 -6.36 -4.52 -1.17
C ILE A 35 -7.33 -3.38 -1.49
N GLY A 36 -7.29 -2.29 -0.72
CA GLY A 36 -8.14 -1.12 -0.94
C GLY A 36 -7.86 -0.43 -2.28
N THR A 37 -6.58 -0.30 -2.69
CA THR A 37 -6.21 0.18 -4.03
C THR A 37 -6.72 -0.77 -5.11
N ALA A 38 -6.48 -2.09 -4.99
CA ALA A 38 -6.94 -3.06 -5.98
C ALA A 38 -8.47 -3.02 -6.15
N ALA A 39 -9.22 -2.94 -5.05
CA ALA A 39 -10.67 -2.83 -5.05
C ALA A 39 -11.15 -1.48 -5.62
N GLY A 40 -10.52 -0.37 -5.22
CA GLY A 40 -10.90 0.98 -5.68
C GLY A 40 -10.58 1.23 -7.15
N VAL A 41 -9.44 0.72 -7.65
CA VAL A 41 -9.09 0.71 -9.07
C VAL A 41 -10.04 -0.18 -9.85
N GLY A 42 -10.33 -1.39 -9.34
CA GLY A 42 -11.27 -2.30 -9.96
C GLY A 42 -12.66 -1.67 -10.10
N ALA A 43 -13.18 -1.07 -9.03
CA ALA A 43 -14.46 -0.37 -9.05
C ALA A 43 -14.47 0.82 -10.03
N ALA A 44 -13.42 1.65 -10.01
CA ALA A 44 -13.30 2.78 -10.94
C ALA A 44 -13.21 2.32 -12.41
N ALA A 45 -12.53 1.20 -12.69
CA ALA A 45 -12.45 0.61 -14.02
C ALA A 45 -13.82 0.11 -14.51
N ILE A 46 -14.63 -0.50 -13.63
CA ILE A 46 -15.97 -1.00 -13.97
C ILE A 46 -16.94 0.15 -14.24
N VAL A 47 -16.89 1.21 -13.44
CA VAL A 47 -17.79 2.38 -13.55
C VAL A 47 -17.35 3.34 -14.67
N GLY A 48 -16.18 3.13 -15.27
CA GLY A 48 -15.62 4.03 -16.29
C GLY A 48 -15.09 5.34 -15.72
N GLY A 49 -14.79 5.38 -14.42
CA GLY A 49 -14.23 6.52 -13.72
C GLY A 49 -12.69 6.53 -13.75
N SER A 50 -12.11 7.64 -13.28
CA SER A 50 -10.65 7.80 -13.21
C SER A 50 -10.03 6.77 -12.27
N LEU A 51 -9.25 5.82 -12.84
CA LEU A 51 -8.54 4.80 -12.07
C LEU A 51 -7.60 5.40 -11.02
N ALA A 52 -7.02 6.57 -11.29
CA ALA A 52 -6.20 7.30 -10.32
C ALA A 52 -7.00 7.70 -9.07
N VAL A 53 -8.24 8.18 -9.25
CA VAL A 53 -9.10 8.56 -8.13
C VAL A 53 -9.55 7.33 -7.36
N GLY A 54 -9.91 6.25 -8.07
CA GLY A 54 -10.23 4.95 -7.45
C GLY A 54 -9.05 4.34 -6.68
N ALA A 55 -7.83 4.45 -7.21
CA ALA A 55 -6.61 4.02 -6.55
C ALA A 55 -6.37 4.82 -5.27
N VAL A 56 -6.37 6.15 -5.34
CA VAL A 56 -6.04 7.00 -4.20
C VAL A 56 -7.12 6.90 -3.12
N ALA A 57 -8.40 6.92 -3.50
CA ALA A 57 -9.50 6.75 -2.56
C ALA A 57 -9.48 5.34 -1.93
N GLY A 58 -9.24 4.30 -2.73
CA GLY A 58 -9.10 2.92 -2.26
C GLY A 58 -7.88 2.73 -1.36
N ALA A 59 -6.75 3.35 -1.67
CA ALA A 59 -5.54 3.36 -0.84
C ALA A 59 -5.82 3.99 0.52
N ALA A 60 -6.45 5.17 0.51
CA ALA A 60 -6.79 5.92 1.72
C ALA A 60 -7.79 5.14 2.57
N ALA A 61 -8.87 4.64 1.97
CA ALA A 61 -9.88 3.84 2.68
C ALA A 61 -9.30 2.53 3.21
N GLY A 62 -8.44 1.85 2.45
CA GLY A 62 -7.76 0.62 2.86
C GLY A 62 -6.72 0.84 3.96
N ALA A 63 -6.00 1.96 3.93
CA ALA A 63 -5.06 2.35 4.98
C ALA A 63 -5.81 2.69 6.28
N VAL A 64 -6.85 3.52 6.20
CA VAL A 64 -7.69 3.89 7.36
C VAL A 64 -8.39 2.64 7.92
N GLY A 65 -8.98 1.80 7.06
CA GLY A 65 -9.60 0.54 7.46
C GLY A 65 -8.62 -0.40 8.15
N GLY A 66 -7.38 -0.51 7.64
CA GLY A 66 -6.32 -1.30 8.26
C GLY A 66 -5.95 -0.80 9.67
N VAL A 67 -5.87 0.52 9.87
CA VAL A 67 -5.63 1.12 11.20
C VAL A 67 -6.82 0.88 12.14
N VAL A 68 -8.05 1.09 11.67
CA VAL A 68 -9.26 0.93 12.48
C VAL A 68 -9.45 -0.52 12.91
N VAL A 69 -9.26 -1.49 12.01
CA VAL A 69 -9.33 -2.92 12.35
C VAL A 69 -8.26 -3.29 13.38
N ASP A 70 -7.05 -2.72 13.28
CA ASP A 70 -6.00 -2.97 14.28
C ASP A 70 -6.36 -2.43 15.68
N GLN A 71 -7.04 -1.28 15.75
CA GLN A 71 -7.53 -0.72 17.01
C GLN A 71 -8.69 -1.51 17.62
N LEU A 72 -9.55 -2.08 16.78
CA LEU A 72 -10.69 -2.90 17.22
C LEU A 72 -10.29 -4.31 17.68
N GLN A 73 -9.13 -4.79 17.26
CA GLN A 73 -8.65 -6.14 17.59
C GLN A 73 -7.78 -6.21 18.85
N LYS A 74 -7.83 -5.17 19.69
CA LYS A 74 -7.11 -5.04 20.97
C LYS A 74 -7.95 -5.54 22.13
#